data_AF-A0A673JGV7-F1
#
_entry.id   AF-A0A673JGV7-F1
#
_cell.length_a   1.000
_cell.length_b   1.000
_cell.length_c   1.000
_cell.angle_alpha   90.00
_cell.angle_beta   90.00
_cell.angle_gamma   90.00
#
_symmetry.space_group_name_H-M   'P 1'
#
loop_
_entity.id
_entity.type
_entity.pdbx_description
1 polymer ?
#
loop_
_entity_poly.entity_id
_entity_poly.type
_entity_poly.pdbx_seq_one_letter_code
_entity_poly.pdbx_strand_id
1 'polypeptide(L)'
;MSQWKQIQQLDIKFLEQVDYFYDDNFPMELRQVLANWIESQDWETASNHESIATVLFNNFLIQLERQCSQEQNFLHRHNLKRIFHQIQVKYKVNPLHMAAVICNCLREERRILSTASMQEQGPLEKSMQNSAALEKQKVLDNKVAIIRSSVQMLDQAVKYLEDMQDDFDFRYKTLQLRDPVERNSLSMKQEVTTLQEILNRLDFKRKEILSKIADVIKEIDALISSQLNPELKEWKRRQQIACIGGPVLIGLDQLQNWFTLTAQSLFQMKRQLDKLGELILKVTYEGDPIPLQRPQMEEQVKYLIYHLIKSSFVVEKQPCMPTHPQKPLIIKTQVQFTTKVRLLVKLPEVDYQLKVKTTFDKNRQFFILTNNTKVMDVEESTGCLSVEFRHLNSSVIICMGDYCAIIKCFYDFFLLFLMIPLTEFCIFVHVQTWSLPLVVISNVSQLPGGWASVMWYNLLTDDPKNLGFFSNPLRASWSQLSEVLSWQFSIYLCDCLLHYTVCLIFSNAVS
;
A
#
# COMPACT_ATOMS: atom_id res chain seq x y z
N MET A 1 12.70 -31.30 -0.94
CA MET A 1 12.32 -30.23 0.01
C MET A 1 11.43 -30.89 1.05
N SER A 2 11.62 -30.65 2.35
CA SER A 2 10.79 -31.29 3.38
C SER A 2 9.33 -30.85 3.27
N GLN A 3 8.41 -31.72 3.66
CA GLN A 3 6.97 -31.45 3.69
C GLN A 3 6.68 -30.20 4.53
N TRP A 4 7.36 -30.04 5.67
CA TRP A 4 7.21 -28.86 6.52
C TRP A 4 7.58 -27.55 5.82
N LYS A 5 8.65 -27.56 5.01
CA LYS A 5 9.05 -26.38 4.24
C LYS A 5 8.04 -26.02 3.16
N GLN A 6 7.34 -27.00 2.58
CA GLN A 6 6.27 -26.74 1.61
C GLN A 6 5.06 -26.11 2.30
N ILE A 7 4.72 -26.57 3.50
CA ILE A 7 3.64 -25.98 4.30
C ILE A 7 3.92 -24.53 4.65
N GLN A 8 5.14 -24.22 5.09
CA GLN A 8 5.55 -22.86 5.45
C GLN A 8 5.47 -21.87 4.26
N GLN A 9 5.31 -22.35 3.04
CA GLN A 9 5.15 -21.53 1.83
C GLN A 9 3.69 -21.35 1.40
N LEU A 10 2.73 -21.96 2.10
CA LEU A 10 1.31 -21.83 1.79
C LEU A 10 0.78 -20.46 2.21
N ASP A 11 -0.31 -20.05 1.56
CA ASP A 11 -1.08 -18.86 1.95
C ASP A 11 -1.57 -18.98 3.41
N ILE A 12 -1.74 -17.83 4.08
CA ILE A 12 -2.13 -17.73 5.50
C ILE A 12 -3.37 -18.57 5.82
N LYS A 13 -4.36 -18.62 4.93
CA LYS A 13 -5.59 -19.44 5.11
C LYS A 13 -5.32 -20.94 5.30
N PHE A 14 -4.27 -21.48 4.69
CA PHE A 14 -3.88 -22.89 4.86
C PHE A 14 -2.98 -23.07 6.08
N LEU A 15 -2.17 -22.07 6.42
CA LEU A 15 -1.40 -22.07 7.64
C LEU A 15 -2.30 -22.05 8.88
N GLU A 16 -3.44 -21.35 8.85
CA GLU A 16 -4.45 -21.39 9.91
C GLU A 16 -5.08 -22.79 10.05
N GLN A 17 -5.31 -23.51 8.94
CA GLN A 17 -5.76 -24.90 9.00
C GLN A 17 -4.70 -25.81 9.63
N VAL A 18 -3.42 -25.53 9.36
CA VAL A 18 -2.30 -26.24 9.98
C VAL A 18 -2.27 -25.99 11.49
N ASP A 19 -2.42 -24.74 11.91
CA ASP A 19 -2.46 -24.36 13.32
C ASP A 19 -3.55 -25.10 14.11
N TYR A 20 -4.73 -25.28 13.51
CA TYR A 20 -5.87 -25.90 14.18
C TYR A 20 -5.66 -27.34 14.66
N PHE A 21 -4.87 -28.15 13.95
CA PHE A 21 -4.67 -29.56 14.33
C PHE A 21 -3.36 -29.84 15.07
N TYR A 22 -2.50 -28.83 15.26
CA TYR A 22 -1.33 -28.91 16.13
C TYR A 22 -1.72 -28.38 17.53
N ASP A 23 -1.82 -29.30 18.49
CA ASP A 23 -2.25 -29.00 19.86
C ASP A 23 -1.28 -29.59 20.91
N ASP A 24 -1.70 -29.59 22.18
CA ASP A 24 -0.94 -30.18 23.28
C ASP A 24 -0.72 -31.71 23.17
N ASN A 25 -1.35 -32.40 22.20
CA ASN A 25 -1.05 -33.79 21.88
C ASN A 25 0.26 -33.89 21.09
N PHE A 26 0.49 -33.01 20.14
CA PHE A 26 1.75 -32.95 19.41
C PHE A 26 2.08 -31.50 19.07
N PRO A 27 2.88 -30.81 19.90
CA PRO A 27 3.18 -29.40 19.69
C PRO A 27 3.93 -29.11 18.39
N MET A 28 3.56 -28.01 17.72
CA MET A 28 4.12 -27.59 16.44
C MET A 28 5.64 -27.35 16.51
N GLU A 29 6.17 -26.97 17.68
CA GLU A 29 7.61 -26.78 17.90
C GLU A 29 8.39 -28.09 17.70
N LEU A 30 7.81 -29.24 18.06
CA LEU A 30 8.43 -30.54 17.81
C LEU A 30 8.45 -30.87 16.32
N ARG A 31 7.32 -30.59 15.65
CA ARG A 31 7.19 -30.76 14.21
C ARG A 31 8.22 -29.92 13.45
N GLN A 32 8.46 -28.70 13.89
CA GLN A 32 9.43 -27.77 13.29
C GLN A 32 10.88 -28.19 13.53
N VAL A 33 11.24 -28.50 14.78
CA VAL A 33 12.63 -28.80 15.16
C VAL A 33 13.09 -30.15 14.62
N LEU A 34 12.21 -31.15 14.60
CA LEU A 34 12.52 -32.51 14.15
C LEU A 34 11.97 -32.82 12.75
N ALA A 35 11.65 -31.80 11.95
CA ALA A 35 10.90 -31.95 10.71
C ALA A 35 11.46 -33.03 9.77
N ASN A 36 12.76 -32.94 9.46
CA ASN A 36 13.43 -33.88 8.56
C ASN A 36 13.48 -35.30 9.14
N TRP A 37 13.68 -35.42 10.46
CA TRP A 37 13.75 -36.72 11.11
C TRP A 37 12.37 -37.38 11.13
N ILE A 38 11.34 -36.65 11.57
CA ILE A 38 9.95 -37.12 11.61
C ILE A 38 9.52 -37.60 10.22
N GLU A 39 9.75 -36.81 9.17
CA GLU A 39 9.35 -37.16 7.80
C GLU A 39 10.08 -38.39 7.23
N SER A 40 11.24 -38.76 7.80
CA SER A 40 12.03 -39.93 7.36
C SER A 40 11.62 -41.25 8.02
N GLN A 41 10.73 -41.23 9.02
CA GLN A 41 10.27 -42.43 9.72
C GLN A 41 8.95 -42.96 9.16
N ASP A 42 8.75 -44.27 9.21
CA ASP A 42 7.49 -44.92 8.83
C ASP A 42 6.51 -44.99 10.00
N TRP A 43 5.81 -43.88 10.23
CA TRP A 43 4.80 -43.76 11.28
C TRP A 43 3.55 -44.59 11.03
N GLU A 44 3.25 -44.94 9.78
CA GLU A 44 2.09 -45.75 9.42
C GLU A 44 2.28 -47.19 9.91
N THR A 45 3.43 -47.79 9.63
CA THR A 45 3.81 -49.10 10.18
C THR A 45 3.95 -49.04 11.71
N ALA A 46 4.57 -47.99 12.25
CA ALA A 46 4.74 -47.84 13.70
C ALA A 46 3.42 -47.72 14.46
N SER A 47 2.40 -47.11 13.87
CA SER A 47 1.08 -46.96 14.50
C SER A 47 0.33 -48.28 14.71
N ASN A 48 0.77 -49.36 14.04
CA ASN A 48 0.17 -50.70 14.11
C ASN A 48 1.02 -51.73 14.88
N HIS A 49 2.28 -51.41 15.22
CA HIS A 49 3.22 -52.35 15.83
C HIS A 49 3.90 -51.76 17.06
N GLU A 50 3.58 -52.29 18.23
CA GLU A 50 4.02 -51.74 19.53
C GLU A 50 5.54 -51.67 19.66
N SER A 51 6.25 -52.73 19.27
CA SER A 51 7.71 -52.79 19.34
C SER A 51 8.39 -51.70 18.51
N ILE A 52 7.86 -51.42 17.31
CA ILE A 52 8.36 -50.37 16.41
C ILE A 52 8.04 -49.00 16.99
N ALA A 53 6.82 -48.80 17.51
CA ALA A 53 6.42 -47.56 18.17
C ALA A 53 7.31 -47.23 19.38
N THR A 54 7.63 -48.23 20.23
CA THR A 54 8.51 -48.04 21.39
C THR A 54 9.93 -47.64 20.96
N VAL A 55 10.49 -48.28 19.93
CA VAL A 55 11.81 -47.92 19.40
C VAL A 55 11.82 -46.50 18.84
N LEU A 56 10.82 -46.14 18.03
CA LEU A 56 10.72 -44.80 17.47
C LEU A 56 10.48 -43.72 18.54
N PHE A 57 9.72 -44.03 19.58
CA PHE A 57 9.52 -43.11 20.71
C PHE A 57 10.84 -42.82 21.44
N ASN A 58 11.62 -43.86 21.75
CA ASN A 58 12.92 -43.67 22.40
C ASN A 58 13.89 -42.88 21.50
N ASN A 59 13.91 -43.19 20.20
CA ASN A 59 14.71 -42.44 19.24
C ASN A 59 14.25 -40.98 19.11
N PHE A 60 12.95 -40.72 19.14
CA PHE A 60 12.38 -39.37 19.12
C PHE A 60 12.86 -38.55 20.31
N LEU A 61 12.84 -39.12 21.52
CA LEU A 61 13.34 -38.45 22.73
C LEU A 61 14.84 -38.13 22.61
N ILE A 62 15.65 -39.06 22.12
CA ILE A 62 17.10 -38.85 21.90
C ILE A 62 17.35 -37.69 20.92
N GLN A 63 16.59 -37.63 19.82
CA GLN A 63 16.72 -36.54 18.86
C GLN A 63 16.30 -35.20 19.47
N LEU A 64 15.22 -35.17 20.25
CA LEU A 64 14.75 -33.96 20.91
C LEU A 64 15.74 -33.45 21.97
N GLU A 65 16.33 -34.34 22.76
CA GLU A 65 17.36 -34.01 23.75
C GLU A 65 18.63 -33.44 23.09
N ARG A 66 19.03 -34.00 21.94
CA ARG A 66 20.13 -33.48 21.13
C ARG A 66 19.86 -32.06 20.65
N GLN A 67 18.65 -31.78 20.16
CA GLN A 67 18.25 -30.44 19.71
C GLN A 67 18.19 -29.45 20.88
N CYS A 68 17.66 -29.86 22.04
CA CYS A 68 17.66 -29.04 23.26
C CYS A 68 19.08 -28.63 23.70
N SER A 69 20.07 -29.51 23.51
CA SER A 69 21.46 -29.25 23.87
C SER A 69 22.18 -28.32 22.89
N GLN A 70 21.74 -28.30 21.63
CA GLN A 70 22.33 -27.48 20.57
C GLN A 70 21.68 -26.08 20.45
N GLU A 71 20.48 -25.89 21.00
CA GLU A 71 19.74 -24.64 20.93
C GLU A 71 20.36 -23.55 21.83
N GLN A 72 20.74 -22.42 21.21
CA GLN A 72 21.37 -21.28 21.87
C GLN A 72 20.34 -20.31 22.45
N ASN A 73 19.15 -20.22 21.84
CA ASN A 73 18.11 -19.33 22.32
C ASN A 73 17.53 -19.83 23.66
N PHE A 74 17.68 -19.03 24.71
CA PHE A 74 17.25 -19.39 26.06
C PHE A 74 15.75 -19.76 26.14
N LEU A 75 14.90 -18.93 25.52
CA LEU A 75 13.45 -19.14 25.54
C LEU A 75 13.06 -20.41 24.78
N HIS A 76 13.61 -20.60 23.59
CA HIS A 76 13.34 -21.78 22.77
C HIS A 76 13.81 -23.05 23.48
N ARG A 77 15.02 -23.04 24.06
CA ARG A 77 15.55 -24.16 24.85
C ARG A 77 14.69 -24.48 26.08
N HIS A 78 14.20 -23.46 26.78
CA HIS A 78 13.28 -23.64 27.91
C HIS A 78 11.97 -24.31 27.47
N ASN A 79 11.36 -23.83 26.38
CA ASN A 79 10.12 -24.39 25.83
C ASN A 79 10.30 -25.84 25.39
N LEU A 80 11.37 -26.15 24.65
CA LEU A 80 11.67 -27.52 24.22
C LEU A 80 11.88 -28.47 25.40
N LYS A 81 12.58 -28.03 26.46
CA LYS A 81 12.71 -28.83 27.69
C LYS A 81 11.37 -29.11 28.36
N ARG A 82 10.47 -28.12 28.42
CA ARG A 82 9.12 -28.31 28.98
C ARG A 82 8.33 -29.33 28.15
N ILE A 83 8.35 -29.18 26.83
CA ILE A 83 7.65 -30.08 25.91
C ILE A 83 8.23 -31.50 25.97
N PHE A 84 9.55 -31.64 26.07
CA PHE A 84 10.22 -32.94 26.25
C PHE A 84 9.65 -33.71 27.44
N HIS A 85 9.53 -33.08 28.62
CA HIS A 85 8.98 -33.72 29.80
C HIS A 85 7.49 -34.06 29.62
N GLN A 86 6.71 -33.18 28.98
CA GLN A 86 5.29 -33.41 28.72
C GLN A 86 5.07 -34.63 27.80
N ILE A 87 5.79 -34.71 26.68
CA ILE A 87 5.71 -35.84 25.74
C ILE A 87 6.20 -37.13 26.39
N GLN A 88 7.30 -37.07 27.15
CA GLN A 88 7.83 -38.22 27.86
C GLN A 88 6.81 -38.78 28.84
N VAL A 89 6.14 -37.96 29.64
CA VAL A 89 5.11 -38.42 30.58
C VAL A 89 3.87 -38.94 29.85
N LYS A 90 3.42 -38.22 28.82
CA LYS A 90 2.16 -38.51 28.11
C LYS A 90 2.20 -39.80 27.30
N TYR A 91 3.30 -40.10 26.62
CA TYR A 91 3.38 -41.20 25.66
C TYR A 91 4.23 -42.39 26.11
N LYS A 92 4.91 -42.32 27.27
CA LYS A 92 5.72 -43.43 27.79
C LYS A 92 4.91 -44.71 28.05
N VAL A 93 3.65 -44.58 28.47
CA VAL A 93 2.76 -45.73 28.73
C VAL A 93 2.16 -46.27 27.42
N ASN A 94 2.00 -45.42 26.41
CA ASN A 94 1.41 -45.81 25.13
C ASN A 94 2.12 -45.13 23.93
N PRO A 95 3.28 -45.66 23.50
CA PRO A 95 4.02 -45.14 22.35
C PRO A 95 3.26 -45.27 21.02
N LEU A 96 2.37 -46.27 20.90
CA LEU A 96 1.51 -46.46 19.73
C LEU A 96 0.62 -45.25 19.47
N HIS A 97 0.07 -44.67 20.55
CA HIS A 97 -0.75 -43.47 20.43
C HIS A 97 0.06 -42.28 19.87
N MET A 98 1.33 -42.13 20.24
CA MET A 98 2.19 -41.08 19.67
C MET A 98 2.40 -41.29 18.17
N ALA A 99 2.71 -42.52 17.75
CA ALA A 99 2.91 -42.85 16.35
C ALA A 99 1.65 -42.58 15.51
N ALA A 100 0.47 -42.90 16.04
CA ALA A 100 -0.81 -42.60 15.40
C ALA A 100 -1.05 -41.09 15.27
N VAL A 101 -0.77 -40.30 16.32
CA VAL A 101 -0.91 -38.84 16.29
C VAL A 101 0.01 -38.23 15.22
N ILE A 102 1.31 -38.58 15.22
CA ILE A 102 2.26 -38.07 14.23
C ILE A 102 1.86 -38.47 12.81
N CYS A 103 1.43 -39.73 12.61
CA CYS A 103 0.95 -40.22 11.32
C CYS A 103 -0.26 -39.40 10.83
N ASN A 104 -1.22 -39.10 11.71
CA ASN A 104 -2.40 -38.31 11.39
C ASN A 104 -2.03 -36.86 11.04
N CYS A 105 -1.15 -36.22 11.83
CA CYS A 105 -0.65 -34.87 11.52
C CYS A 105 -0.01 -34.83 10.12
N LEU A 106 0.91 -35.76 9.80
CA LEU A 106 1.56 -35.81 8.49
C LEU A 106 0.60 -36.11 7.34
N ARG A 107 -0.50 -36.83 7.59
CA ARG A 107 -1.54 -37.11 6.61
C ARG A 107 -2.40 -35.88 6.35
N GLU A 108 -2.76 -35.16 7.41
CA GLU A 108 -3.57 -33.95 7.33
C GLU A 108 -2.82 -32.80 6.65
N GLU A 109 -1.53 -32.65 6.95
CA GLU A 109 -0.61 -31.79 6.21
C GLU A 109 -0.63 -32.07 4.69
N ARG A 110 -0.53 -33.35 4.29
CA ARG A 110 -0.59 -33.76 2.88
C ARG A 110 -1.96 -33.44 2.26
N ARG A 111 -3.05 -33.60 3.02
CA ARG A 111 -4.40 -33.23 2.58
C ARG A 111 -4.49 -31.73 2.32
N ILE A 112 -3.96 -30.88 3.20
CA ILE A 112 -3.94 -29.42 3.02
C ILE A 112 -3.10 -29.04 1.80
N LEU A 113 -1.91 -29.61 1.63
CA LEU A 113 -1.06 -29.37 0.46
C LEU A 113 -1.80 -29.73 -0.85
N SER A 114 -2.51 -30.87 -0.88
CA SER A 114 -3.32 -31.26 -2.03
C SER A 114 -4.48 -30.29 -2.28
N THR A 115 -5.14 -29.81 -1.23
CA THR A 115 -6.24 -28.83 -1.33
C THR A 115 -5.75 -27.49 -1.84
N ALA A 116 -4.59 -27.03 -1.36
CA ALA A 116 -3.94 -25.81 -1.83
C ALA A 116 -3.55 -25.87 -3.30
N SER A 117 -3.19 -27.05 -3.81
CA SER A 117 -2.90 -27.25 -5.24
C SER A 117 -4.14 -27.26 -6.14
N MET A 118 -5.33 -27.49 -5.57
CA MET A 118 -6.59 -27.67 -6.31
C MET A 118 -7.53 -26.46 -6.27
N GLN A 119 -7.28 -25.44 -5.44
CA GLN A 119 -8.21 -24.32 -5.29
C GLN A 119 -8.34 -23.48 -6.57
N GLU A 120 -9.50 -23.59 -7.22
CA GLU A 120 -9.99 -22.60 -8.17
C GLU A 120 -10.37 -21.33 -7.40
N GLN A 121 -9.51 -20.30 -7.43
CA GLN A 121 -9.88 -18.95 -7.00
C GLN A 121 -11.17 -18.50 -7.73
N GLY A 122 -12.03 -17.74 -7.04
CA GLY A 122 -13.26 -17.20 -7.62
C GLY A 122 -12.99 -16.23 -8.79
N PRO A 123 -13.96 -15.97 -9.68
CA PRO A 123 -13.75 -15.07 -10.81
C PRO A 123 -13.34 -13.64 -10.41
N LEU A 124 -13.84 -13.10 -9.28
CA LEU A 124 -13.44 -11.78 -8.79
C LEU A 124 -12.02 -11.81 -8.24
N GLU A 125 -11.69 -12.79 -7.39
CA GLU A 125 -10.34 -13.00 -6.85
C GLU A 125 -9.28 -13.15 -7.96
N LYS A 126 -9.55 -14.00 -8.96
CA LYS A 126 -8.67 -14.18 -10.12
C LYS A 126 -8.45 -12.87 -10.85
N SER A 127 -9.52 -12.12 -11.13
CA SER A 127 -9.42 -10.82 -11.80
C SER A 127 -8.52 -9.83 -11.06
N MET A 128 -8.48 -9.90 -9.73
CA MET A 128 -7.75 -8.97 -8.86
C MET A 128 -6.29 -9.39 -8.60
N GLN A 129 -5.96 -10.68 -8.68
CA GLN A 129 -4.63 -11.24 -8.37
C GLN A 129 -3.85 -11.76 -9.58
N ASN A 130 -4.40 -11.64 -10.79
CA ASN A 130 -3.81 -12.13 -12.05
C ASN A 130 -2.29 -11.86 -12.18
N SER A 131 -1.55 -12.80 -12.78
CA SER A 131 -0.12 -12.69 -13.11
C SER A 131 0.24 -11.42 -13.91
N ALA A 132 -0.71 -10.88 -14.67
CA ALA A 132 -0.60 -9.59 -15.36
C ALA A 132 -0.41 -8.40 -14.40
N ALA A 133 -0.87 -8.47 -13.15
CA ALA A 133 -0.67 -7.44 -12.14
C ALA A 133 0.81 -7.34 -11.75
N LEU A 134 1.50 -8.47 -11.52
CA LEU A 134 2.92 -8.47 -11.18
C LEU A 134 3.78 -7.91 -12.33
N GLU A 135 3.43 -8.24 -13.58
CA GLU A 135 4.14 -7.70 -14.74
C GLU A 135 3.94 -6.19 -14.89
N LYS A 136 2.71 -5.70 -14.67
CA LYS A 136 2.42 -4.25 -14.62
C LYS A 136 3.23 -3.53 -13.55
N GLN A 137 3.37 -4.13 -12.36
CA GLN A 137 4.19 -3.57 -11.29
C GLN A 137 5.66 -3.43 -11.70
N LYS A 138 6.25 -4.46 -12.29
CA LYS A 138 7.65 -4.40 -12.79
C LYS A 138 7.84 -3.34 -13.87
N VAL A 139 6.90 -3.20 -14.80
CA VAL A 139 6.94 -2.15 -15.82
C VAL A 139 6.92 -0.77 -15.18
N LEU A 140 6.11 -0.58 -14.13
CA LEU A 140 6.01 0.68 -13.42
C LEU A 140 7.29 1.01 -12.63
N ASP A 141 7.83 0.02 -11.91
CA ASP A 141 9.13 0.12 -11.22
C ASP A 141 10.25 0.54 -12.19
N ASN A 142 10.33 -0.10 -13.35
CA ASN A 142 11.33 0.20 -14.37
C ASN A 142 11.16 1.63 -14.92
N LYS A 143 9.93 2.07 -15.22
CA LYS A 143 9.69 3.43 -15.73
C LYS A 143 10.06 4.50 -14.71
N VAL A 144 9.69 4.32 -13.44
CA VAL A 144 10.06 5.24 -12.35
C VAL A 144 11.58 5.29 -12.20
N ALA A 145 12.27 4.15 -12.30
CA ALA A 145 13.73 4.09 -12.23
C ALA A 145 14.41 4.83 -13.40
N ILE A 146 13.91 4.66 -14.63
CA ILE A 146 14.43 5.34 -15.82
C ILE A 146 14.31 6.86 -15.67
N ILE A 147 13.11 7.36 -15.34
CA ILE A 147 12.87 8.80 -15.13
C ILE A 147 13.83 9.36 -14.07
N ARG A 148 13.98 8.65 -12.95
CA ARG A 148 14.90 9.08 -11.88
C ARG A 148 16.34 9.18 -12.38
N SER A 149 16.80 8.21 -13.16
CA SER A 149 18.12 8.24 -13.79
C SER A 149 18.26 9.44 -14.73
N SER A 150 17.25 9.72 -15.56
CA SER A 150 17.24 10.88 -16.47
C SER A 150 17.33 12.21 -15.72
N VAL A 151 16.57 12.37 -14.63
CA VAL A 151 16.61 13.57 -13.78
C VAL A 151 17.97 13.74 -13.07
N GLN A 152 18.60 12.64 -12.64
CA GLN A 152 19.95 12.68 -12.07
C GLN A 152 21.01 13.09 -13.10
N MET A 153 20.90 12.62 -14.35
CA MET A 153 21.79 13.04 -15.44
C MET A 153 21.59 14.53 -15.79
N LEU A 154 20.35 15.02 -15.75
CA LEU A 154 20.04 16.45 -15.89
C LEU A 154 20.69 17.29 -14.80
N ASP A 155 20.72 16.80 -13.55
CA ASP A 155 21.34 17.49 -12.42
C ASP A 155 22.84 17.71 -12.64
N GLN A 156 23.52 16.66 -13.11
CA GLN A 156 24.93 16.72 -13.45
C GLN A 156 25.19 17.65 -14.64
N ALA A 157 24.30 17.65 -15.64
CA ALA A 157 24.41 18.54 -16.78
C ALA A 157 24.24 20.02 -16.41
N VAL A 158 23.31 20.34 -15.49
CA VAL A 158 23.11 21.71 -14.99
C VAL A 158 24.32 22.16 -14.16
N LYS A 159 24.89 21.30 -13.31
CA LYS A 159 26.13 21.60 -12.58
C LYS A 159 27.30 21.87 -13.52
N TYR A 160 27.48 21.03 -14.54
CA TYR A 160 28.51 21.24 -15.56
C TYR A 160 28.30 22.54 -16.35
N LEU A 161 27.05 22.92 -16.64
CA LEU A 161 26.73 24.20 -17.26
C LEU A 161 27.12 25.38 -16.35
N GLU A 162 26.82 25.29 -15.05
CA GLU A 162 27.22 26.29 -14.05
C GLU A 162 28.74 26.46 -14.03
N ASP A 163 29.50 25.37 -13.92
CA ASP A 163 30.98 25.41 -13.91
C ASP A 163 31.55 26.07 -15.18
N MET A 164 31.01 25.71 -16.35
CA MET A 164 31.43 26.31 -17.63
C MET A 164 31.13 27.81 -17.68
N GLN A 165 30.01 28.22 -17.10
CA GLN A 165 29.60 29.61 -17.07
C GLN A 165 30.43 30.42 -16.09
N ASP A 166 30.83 29.83 -14.95
CA ASP A 166 31.73 30.46 -14.00
C ASP A 166 33.16 30.61 -14.56
N ASP A 167 33.66 29.64 -15.34
CA ASP A 167 34.93 29.79 -16.09
C ASP A 167 34.83 30.91 -17.13
N PHE A 168 33.72 30.99 -17.87
CA PHE A 168 33.48 32.08 -18.82
C PHE A 168 33.47 33.45 -18.11
N ASP A 169 32.70 33.58 -17.02
CA ASP A 169 32.58 34.84 -16.26
C ASP A 169 33.93 35.27 -15.69
N PHE A 170 34.71 34.33 -15.15
CA PHE A 170 36.05 34.58 -14.64
C PHE A 170 37.00 35.10 -15.74
N ARG A 171 37.05 34.41 -16.89
CA ARG A 171 37.89 34.83 -18.03
C ARG A 171 37.45 36.18 -18.59
N TYR A 172 36.15 36.40 -18.71
CA TYR A 172 35.59 37.66 -19.22
C TYR A 172 35.91 38.85 -18.32
N LYS A 173 35.74 38.71 -17.00
CA LYS A 173 36.11 39.76 -16.03
C LYS A 173 37.62 40.02 -16.01
N THR A 174 38.44 38.97 -16.11
CA THR A 174 39.90 39.10 -16.17
C THR A 174 40.35 39.88 -17.41
N LEU A 175 39.70 39.64 -18.56
CA LEU A 175 39.93 40.41 -19.78
C LEU A 175 39.49 41.88 -19.66
N GLN A 176 38.37 42.16 -19.00
CA GLN A 176 37.89 43.54 -18.81
C GLN A 176 38.82 44.40 -17.94
N LEU A 177 39.56 43.77 -17.01
CA LEU A 177 40.50 44.45 -16.11
C LEU A 177 41.87 44.75 -16.74
N ARG A 178 42.15 44.26 -17.96
CA ARG A 178 43.42 44.54 -18.66
C ARG A 178 43.49 45.99 -19.17
N ASP A 179 44.71 46.52 -19.20
CA ASP A 179 44.99 47.88 -19.64
C ASP A 179 44.56 48.13 -21.11
N PRO A 180 43.92 49.28 -21.42
CA PRO A 180 43.44 49.60 -22.76
C PRO A 180 44.51 49.60 -23.86
N VAL A 181 45.77 49.78 -23.48
CA VAL A 181 46.93 49.87 -24.38
C VAL A 181 47.27 48.50 -25.02
N GLU A 182 46.89 47.38 -24.39
CA GLU A 182 47.14 46.03 -24.90
C GLU A 182 46.02 45.47 -25.81
N ARG A 183 44.93 46.23 -26.04
CA ARG A 183 43.71 45.76 -26.75
C ARG A 183 43.93 45.23 -28.16
N ASN A 184 45.00 45.64 -28.85
CA ASN A 184 45.31 45.22 -30.22
C ASN A 184 46.35 44.09 -30.32
N SER A 185 46.77 43.51 -29.19
CA SER A 185 47.73 42.40 -29.18
C SER A 185 47.11 41.12 -29.77
N LEU A 186 47.97 40.27 -30.37
CA LEU A 186 47.56 38.97 -30.91
C LEU A 186 46.95 38.06 -29.81
N SER A 187 47.46 38.18 -28.59
CA SER A 187 46.95 37.47 -27.40
C SER A 187 45.51 37.88 -27.04
N MET A 188 45.16 39.16 -27.13
CA MET A 188 43.79 39.63 -26.89
C MET A 188 42.81 39.08 -27.94
N LYS A 189 43.20 39.07 -29.22
CA LYS A 189 42.37 38.49 -30.28
C LYS A 189 42.11 37.01 -30.07
N GLN A 190 43.13 36.26 -29.66
CA GLN A 190 43.02 34.84 -29.33
C GLN A 190 42.09 34.59 -28.13
N GLU A 191 42.20 35.37 -27.06
CA GLU A 191 41.34 35.17 -25.89
C GLU A 191 39.87 35.52 -26.16
N VAL A 192 39.62 36.55 -26.99
CA VAL A 192 38.26 36.87 -27.46
C VAL A 192 37.67 35.73 -28.31
N THR A 193 38.47 35.11 -29.19
CA THR A 193 38.00 33.92 -29.93
C THR A 193 37.68 32.75 -29.00
N THR A 194 38.53 32.50 -27.98
CA THR A 194 38.28 31.47 -26.97
C THR A 194 36.99 31.73 -26.20
N LEU A 195 36.74 32.97 -25.77
CA LEU A 195 35.48 33.34 -25.11
C LEU A 195 34.27 33.10 -26.01
N GLN A 196 34.35 33.43 -27.30
CA GLN A 196 33.25 33.20 -28.24
C GLN A 196 32.97 31.69 -28.40
N GLU A 197 34.00 30.85 -28.44
CA GLU A 197 33.84 29.39 -28.47
C GLU A 197 33.16 28.86 -27.19
N ILE A 198 33.55 29.37 -26.02
CA ILE A 198 32.91 29.00 -24.75
C ILE A 198 31.44 29.44 -24.75
N LEU A 199 31.12 30.66 -25.22
CA LEU A 199 29.76 31.16 -25.30
C LEU A 199 28.89 30.32 -26.25
N ASN A 200 29.42 29.93 -27.41
CA ASN A 200 28.74 29.03 -28.35
C ASN A 200 28.48 27.65 -27.71
N ARG A 201 29.43 27.15 -26.91
CA ARG A 201 29.28 25.88 -26.18
C ARG A 201 28.25 25.98 -25.05
N LEU A 202 28.21 27.11 -24.34
CA LEU A 202 27.17 27.41 -23.36
C LEU A 202 25.79 27.40 -24.03
N ASP A 203 25.63 28.08 -25.16
CA ASP A 203 24.35 28.09 -25.89
C ASP A 203 23.90 26.70 -26.32
N PHE A 204 24.80 25.92 -26.91
CA PHE A 204 24.52 24.53 -27.26
C PHE A 204 24.08 23.71 -26.05
N LYS A 205 24.77 23.85 -24.91
CA LYS A 205 24.45 23.13 -23.68
C LYS A 205 23.13 23.57 -23.07
N ARG A 206 22.80 24.86 -23.10
CA ARG A 206 21.50 25.37 -22.65
C ARG A 206 20.35 24.78 -23.47
N LYS A 207 20.48 24.75 -24.81
CA LYS A 207 19.50 24.11 -25.71
C LYS A 207 19.35 22.62 -25.44
N GLU A 208 20.48 21.91 -25.28
CA GLU A 208 20.50 20.47 -24.98
C GLU A 208 19.78 20.17 -23.66
N ILE A 209 20.08 20.91 -22.59
CA ILE A 209 19.47 20.74 -21.27
C ILE A 209 17.96 21.02 -21.32
N LEU A 210 17.54 22.12 -21.94
CA LEU A 210 16.12 22.47 -22.06
C LEU A 210 15.34 21.41 -22.86
N SER A 211 15.91 20.89 -23.95
CA SER A 211 15.29 19.79 -24.71
C SER A 211 15.10 18.55 -23.84
N LYS A 212 16.14 18.14 -23.10
CA LYS A 212 16.06 16.97 -22.21
C LYS A 212 15.06 17.19 -21.08
N ILE A 213 14.99 18.39 -20.50
CA ILE A 213 13.97 18.74 -19.49
C ILE A 213 12.57 18.57 -20.09
N ALA A 214 12.34 19.08 -21.32
CA ALA A 214 11.05 18.96 -21.99
C ALA A 214 10.62 17.50 -22.19
N ASP A 215 11.56 16.63 -22.59
CA ASP A 215 11.29 15.22 -22.82
C ASP A 215 10.97 14.49 -21.51
N VAL A 216 11.74 14.75 -20.44
CA VAL A 216 11.48 14.16 -19.12
C VAL A 216 10.14 14.64 -18.53
N ILE A 217 9.74 15.90 -18.74
CA ILE A 217 8.41 16.39 -18.34
C ILE A 217 7.31 15.56 -19.01
N LYS A 218 7.42 15.29 -20.32
CA LYS A 218 6.44 14.47 -21.07
C LYS A 218 6.41 13.04 -20.57
N GLU A 219 7.56 12.45 -20.26
CA GLU A 219 7.65 11.10 -19.71
C GLU A 219 6.97 11.00 -18.34
N ILE A 220 7.18 11.98 -17.46
CA ILE A 220 6.53 12.04 -16.15
C ILE A 220 5.02 12.22 -16.29
N ASP A 221 4.55 13.11 -17.16
CA ASP A 221 3.12 13.30 -17.39
C ASP A 221 2.45 12.00 -17.91
N ALA A 222 3.10 11.34 -18.86
CA ALA A 222 2.65 10.04 -19.37
C ALA A 222 2.64 8.95 -18.28
N LEU A 223 3.65 8.91 -17.41
CA LEU A 223 3.71 7.99 -16.26
C LEU A 223 2.53 8.22 -15.31
N ILE A 224 2.27 9.49 -14.94
CA ILE A 224 1.20 9.87 -14.03
C ILE A 224 -0.17 9.49 -14.62
N SER A 225 -0.41 9.87 -15.86
CA SER A 225 -1.72 9.73 -16.52
C SER A 225 -2.03 8.30 -16.93
N SER A 226 -1.06 7.56 -17.49
CA SER A 226 -1.30 6.23 -18.07
C SER A 226 -1.03 5.06 -17.13
N GLN A 227 -0.30 5.26 -16.02
CA GLN A 227 0.07 4.17 -15.11
C GLN A 227 -0.31 4.44 -13.66
N LEU A 228 0.19 5.55 -13.07
CA LEU A 228 -0.01 5.80 -11.62
C LEU A 228 -1.46 6.05 -11.25
N ASN A 229 -2.17 6.90 -12.00
CA ASN A 229 -3.58 7.19 -11.72
C ASN A 229 -4.49 5.95 -11.93
N PRO A 230 -4.32 5.16 -13.01
CA PRO A 230 -5.03 3.88 -13.15
C PRO A 230 -4.74 2.89 -12.03
N GLU A 231 -3.47 2.70 -11.64
CA GLU A 231 -3.11 1.77 -10.57
C GLU A 231 -3.68 2.22 -9.21
N LEU A 232 -3.70 3.52 -8.94
CA LEU A 232 -4.36 4.08 -7.76
C LEU A 232 -5.89 3.83 -7.80
N LYS A 233 -6.53 3.97 -8.96
CA LYS A 233 -7.96 3.65 -9.12
C LYS A 233 -8.22 2.17 -8.85
N GLU A 234 -7.38 1.29 -9.38
CA GLU A 234 -7.47 -0.15 -9.17
C GLU A 234 -7.23 -0.54 -7.70
N TRP A 235 -6.27 0.11 -7.03
CA TRP A 235 -6.08 -0.07 -5.59
C TRP A 235 -7.30 0.37 -4.77
N LYS A 236 -7.94 1.50 -5.11
CA LYS A 236 -9.20 1.93 -4.47
C LYS A 236 -10.32 0.92 -4.69
N ARG A 237 -10.39 0.31 -5.88
CA ARG A 237 -11.33 -0.78 -6.17
C ARG A 237 -11.04 -2.02 -5.32
N ARG A 238 -9.78 -2.40 -5.17
CA ARG A 238 -9.37 -3.49 -4.26
C ARG A 238 -9.70 -3.18 -2.81
N GLN A 239 -9.53 -1.93 -2.37
CA GLN A 239 -9.93 -1.51 -1.02
C GLN A 239 -11.45 -1.64 -0.81
N GLN A 240 -12.29 -1.26 -1.79
CA GLN A 240 -13.74 -1.44 -1.71
C GLN A 240 -14.13 -2.90 -1.50
N ILE A 241 -13.52 -3.81 -2.26
CA ILE A 241 -13.77 -5.26 -2.15
C ILE A 241 -13.27 -5.81 -0.81
N ALA A 242 -12.08 -5.41 -0.37
CA ALA A 242 -11.55 -5.79 0.94
C ALA A 242 -12.47 -5.31 2.08
N CYS A 243 -13.10 -4.14 1.95
CA CYS A 243 -14.04 -3.63 2.95
C CYS A 243 -15.29 -4.51 3.12
N ILE A 244 -15.70 -5.25 2.08
CA ILE A 244 -16.82 -6.20 2.16
C ILE A 244 -16.33 -7.63 2.38
N GLY A 245 -15.07 -7.81 2.77
CA GLY A 245 -14.52 -9.09 3.17
C GLY A 245 -13.73 -9.85 2.11
N GLY A 246 -13.49 -9.25 0.95
CA GLY A 246 -12.63 -9.84 -0.07
C GLY A 246 -11.16 -9.91 0.35
N PRO A 247 -10.26 -10.26 -0.59
CA PRO A 247 -8.86 -10.52 -0.30
C PRO A 247 -8.15 -9.40 0.45
N VAL A 248 -7.12 -9.77 1.22
CA VAL A 248 -6.30 -8.85 1.99
C VAL A 248 -5.75 -7.74 1.08
N LEU A 249 -5.97 -6.49 1.50
CA LEU A 249 -5.50 -5.32 0.77
C LEU A 249 -3.98 -5.20 0.89
N ILE A 250 -3.29 -5.28 -0.25
CA ILE A 250 -1.83 -5.14 -0.35
C ILE A 250 -1.44 -4.05 -1.36
N GLY A 251 -0.17 -3.63 -1.34
CA GLY A 251 0.43 -2.78 -2.37
C GLY A 251 0.41 -1.27 -2.10
N LEU A 252 -0.15 -0.81 -0.97
CA LEU A 252 -0.16 0.63 -0.64
C LEU A 252 1.26 1.19 -0.47
N ASP A 253 2.19 0.41 0.08
CA ASP A 253 3.59 0.85 0.25
C ASP A 253 4.32 0.96 -1.09
N GLN A 254 4.00 0.09 -2.05
CA GLN A 254 4.56 0.17 -3.40
C GLN A 254 4.02 1.40 -4.15
N LEU A 255 2.72 1.69 -4.03
CA LEU A 255 2.13 2.94 -4.49
C LEU A 255 2.80 4.15 -3.84
N GLN A 256 3.01 4.14 -2.53
CA GLN A 256 3.71 5.21 -1.83
C GLN A 256 5.12 5.42 -2.41
N ASN A 257 5.85 4.33 -2.67
CA ASN A 257 7.18 4.41 -3.25
C ASN A 257 7.15 5.09 -4.63
N TRP A 258 6.28 4.65 -5.55
CA TRP A 258 6.20 5.26 -6.88
C TRP A 258 5.78 6.73 -6.84
N PHE A 259 4.76 7.07 -6.04
CA PHE A 259 4.31 8.46 -5.87
C PHE A 259 5.43 9.33 -5.30
N THR A 260 6.16 8.83 -4.29
CA THR A 260 7.27 9.54 -3.65
C THR A 260 8.43 9.76 -4.61
N LEU A 261 8.89 8.72 -5.31
CA LEU A 261 10.01 8.83 -6.26
C LEU A 261 9.69 9.75 -7.44
N THR A 262 8.44 9.70 -7.92
CA THR A 262 7.97 10.60 -8.99
C THR A 262 7.91 12.05 -8.50
N ALA A 263 7.40 12.29 -7.28
CA ALA A 263 7.36 13.61 -6.68
C ALA A 263 8.78 14.18 -6.45
N GLN A 264 9.71 13.37 -5.94
CA GLN A 264 11.12 13.75 -5.77
C GLN A 264 11.77 14.13 -7.10
N SER A 265 11.48 13.38 -8.17
CA SER A 265 11.95 13.70 -9.52
C SER A 265 11.43 15.07 -9.98
N LEU A 266 10.14 15.36 -9.78
CA LEU A 266 9.55 16.67 -10.09
C LEU A 266 10.13 17.81 -9.24
N PHE A 267 10.33 17.60 -7.95
CA PHE A 267 10.98 18.59 -7.06
C PHE A 267 12.39 18.91 -7.51
N GLN A 268 13.16 17.89 -7.91
CA GLN A 268 14.51 18.07 -8.43
C GLN A 268 14.50 18.83 -9.76
N MET A 269 13.58 18.51 -10.68
CA MET A 269 13.42 19.27 -11.93
C MET A 269 13.05 20.73 -11.69
N LYS A 270 12.19 21.02 -10.70
CA LYS A 270 11.87 22.40 -10.32
C LYS A 270 13.11 23.15 -9.83
N ARG A 271 13.92 22.55 -8.96
CA ARG A 271 15.19 23.13 -8.49
C ARG A 271 16.18 23.37 -9.64
N GLN A 272 16.26 22.45 -10.60
CA GLN A 272 17.08 22.62 -11.80
C GLN A 272 16.63 23.81 -12.64
N LEU A 273 15.31 23.96 -12.85
CA LEU A 273 14.74 25.12 -13.55
C LEU A 273 15.01 26.44 -12.81
N ASP A 274 14.91 26.45 -11.48
CA ASP A 274 15.27 27.62 -10.67
C ASP A 274 16.75 27.97 -10.83
N LYS A 275 17.62 26.95 -10.81
CA LYS A 275 19.05 27.13 -11.02
C LYS A 275 19.38 27.71 -12.40
N LEU A 276 18.70 27.25 -13.45
CA LEU A 276 18.82 27.85 -14.79
C LEU A 276 18.38 29.33 -14.79
N GLY A 277 17.37 29.68 -13.98
CA GLY A 277 16.95 31.06 -13.75
C GLY A 277 18.05 31.92 -13.11
N GLU A 278 18.75 31.39 -12.10
CA GLU A 278 19.90 32.05 -11.48
C GLU A 278 21.06 32.25 -12.47
N LEU A 279 21.33 31.25 -13.31
CA LEU A 279 22.42 31.33 -14.29
C LEU A 279 22.19 32.44 -15.33
N ILE A 280 20.94 32.76 -15.68
CA ILE A 280 20.65 33.90 -16.56
C ILE A 280 21.13 35.22 -15.95
N LEU A 281 21.06 35.39 -14.62
CA LEU A 281 21.49 36.63 -13.95
C LEU A 281 22.99 36.89 -14.09
N LYS A 282 23.78 35.82 -14.25
CA LYS A 282 25.23 35.90 -14.47
C LYS A 282 25.56 36.15 -15.95
N VAL A 283 24.98 35.37 -16.86
CA VAL A 283 25.26 35.45 -18.31
C VAL A 283 23.97 35.25 -19.11
N THR A 284 23.66 36.19 -20.00
CA THR A 284 22.58 36.09 -20.98
C THR A 284 22.95 36.82 -22.27
N TYR A 285 22.21 36.57 -23.34
CA TYR A 285 22.48 37.08 -24.68
C TYR A 285 21.20 37.11 -25.52
N GLU A 286 21.24 37.79 -26.67
CA GLU A 286 20.10 37.80 -27.58
C GLU A 286 19.81 36.39 -28.12
N GLY A 287 18.56 35.96 -28.02
CA GLY A 287 18.15 34.62 -28.43
C GLY A 287 18.49 33.50 -27.43
N ASP A 288 18.88 33.83 -26.20
CA ASP A 288 19.06 32.87 -25.11
C ASP A 288 17.79 32.02 -24.93
N PRO A 289 17.88 30.68 -25.00
CA PRO A 289 16.72 29.82 -24.93
C PRO A 289 16.11 29.73 -23.52
N ILE A 290 16.89 30.00 -22.46
CA ILE A 290 16.40 29.83 -21.08
C ILE A 290 15.25 30.81 -20.78
N PRO A 291 15.37 32.15 -20.97
CA PRO A 291 14.26 33.06 -20.71
C PRO A 291 13.01 32.76 -21.55
N LEU A 292 13.19 32.21 -22.75
CA LEU A 292 12.10 31.90 -23.68
C LEU A 292 11.30 30.65 -23.30
N GLN A 293 11.99 29.58 -22.86
CA GLN A 293 11.36 28.27 -22.65
C GLN A 293 11.13 27.90 -21.19
N ARG A 294 12.00 28.36 -20.27
CA ARG A 294 11.95 28.02 -18.84
C ARG A 294 10.61 28.33 -18.18
N PRO A 295 9.94 29.49 -18.42
CA PRO A 295 8.67 29.80 -17.76
C PRO A 295 7.58 28.75 -18.02
N GLN A 296 7.44 28.32 -19.28
CA GLN A 296 6.45 27.30 -19.66
C GLN A 296 6.76 25.94 -19.00
N MET A 297 8.02 25.54 -18.98
CA MET A 297 8.45 24.29 -18.32
C MET A 297 8.20 24.35 -16.81
N GLU A 298 8.42 25.51 -16.18
CA GLU A 298 8.18 25.72 -14.76
C GLU A 298 6.68 25.58 -14.41
N GLU A 299 5.79 26.15 -15.23
CA GLU A 299 4.35 25.97 -15.06
C GLU A 299 3.91 24.52 -15.22
N GLN A 300 4.47 23.79 -16.20
CA GLN A 300 4.19 22.37 -16.41
C GLN A 300 4.62 21.53 -15.20
N VAL A 301 5.84 21.74 -14.69
CA VAL A 301 6.33 21.03 -13.50
C VAL A 301 5.48 21.36 -12.27
N LYS A 302 5.11 22.63 -12.05
CA LYS A 302 4.21 23.03 -10.95
C LYS A 302 2.85 22.36 -11.05
N TYR A 303 2.28 22.29 -12.26
CA TYR A 303 1.02 21.62 -12.53
C TYR A 303 1.09 20.12 -12.19
N LEU A 304 2.15 19.43 -12.63
CA LEU A 304 2.36 18.01 -12.34
C LEU A 304 2.53 17.76 -10.85
N ILE A 305 3.30 18.59 -10.13
CA ILE A 305 3.44 18.52 -8.67
C ILE A 305 2.07 18.67 -8.00
N TYR A 306 1.30 19.68 -8.38
CA TYR A 306 -0.03 19.93 -7.83
C TYR A 306 -0.94 18.71 -8.02
N HIS A 307 -1.01 18.17 -9.24
CA HIS A 307 -1.90 17.06 -9.57
C HIS A 307 -1.48 15.74 -8.88
N LEU A 308 -0.18 15.46 -8.82
CA LEU A 308 0.37 14.28 -8.17
C LEU A 308 0.06 14.29 -6.67
N ILE A 309 0.33 15.40 -5.99
CA ILE A 309 0.07 15.56 -4.56
C ILE A 309 -1.43 15.47 -4.28
N LYS A 310 -2.26 16.12 -5.11
CA LYS A 310 -3.72 16.06 -4.99
C LYS A 310 -4.25 14.63 -5.07
N SER A 311 -3.68 13.81 -5.95
CA SER A 311 -4.08 12.41 -6.14
C SER A 311 -3.57 11.50 -5.02
N SER A 312 -2.47 11.88 -4.37
CA SER A 312 -1.79 11.08 -3.34
C SER A 312 -2.47 11.03 -1.97
N PHE A 313 -3.48 11.86 -1.70
CA PHE A 313 -4.17 11.88 -0.41
C PHE A 313 -5.35 10.89 -0.42
N VAL A 314 -5.20 9.81 0.34
CA VAL A 314 -6.11 8.66 0.32
C VAL A 314 -6.60 8.31 1.71
N VAL A 315 -7.80 7.71 1.78
CA VAL A 315 -8.28 7.04 2.98
C VAL A 315 -7.64 5.66 3.04
N GLU A 316 -6.74 5.44 3.99
CA GLU A 316 -6.05 4.16 4.20
C GLU A 316 -6.97 3.16 4.92
N LYS A 317 -7.62 3.62 6.01
CA LYS A 317 -8.62 2.84 6.73
C LYS A 317 -9.95 3.57 6.69
N GLN A 318 -10.94 2.95 6.06
CA GLN A 318 -12.30 3.48 5.95
C GLN A 318 -12.96 3.64 7.34
N PRO A 319 -13.93 4.55 7.50
CA PRO A 319 -14.64 4.75 8.76
C PRO A 319 -15.19 3.44 9.33
N CYS A 320 -14.81 3.10 10.57
CA CYS A 320 -15.21 1.86 11.22
C CYS A 320 -15.40 2.06 12.72
N MET A 321 -16.41 1.42 13.31
CA MET A 321 -16.60 1.40 14.77
C MET A 321 -15.70 0.33 15.39
N PRO A 322 -14.88 0.64 16.41
CA PRO A 322 -14.06 -0.36 17.10
C PRO A 322 -14.88 -1.49 17.75
N THR A 323 -16.15 -1.24 18.09
CA THR A 323 -17.06 -2.26 18.65
C THR A 323 -17.54 -3.26 17.59
N HIS A 324 -17.42 -2.93 16.30
CA HIS A 324 -17.87 -3.76 15.17
C HIS A 324 -16.82 -3.74 14.02
N PRO A 325 -15.61 -4.26 14.25
CA PRO A 325 -14.50 -4.15 13.29
C PRO A 325 -14.77 -4.88 11.96
N GLN A 326 -15.65 -5.87 11.96
CA GLN A 326 -16.02 -6.66 10.78
C GLN A 326 -17.05 -5.95 9.87
N LYS A 327 -17.57 -4.78 10.28
CA LYS A 327 -18.63 -4.04 9.57
C LYS A 327 -18.18 -2.59 9.32
N PRO A 328 -17.14 -2.37 8.50
CA PRO A 328 -16.72 -1.02 8.14
C PRO A 328 -17.84 -0.29 7.36
N LEU A 329 -17.74 1.03 7.27
CA LEU A 329 -18.70 1.92 6.60
C LEU A 329 -20.09 2.00 7.23
N ILE A 330 -20.35 1.31 8.35
CA ILE A 330 -21.55 1.52 9.15
C ILE A 330 -21.18 2.30 10.41
N ILE A 331 -21.84 3.43 10.62
CA ILE A 331 -21.61 4.29 11.79
C ILE A 331 -22.90 4.39 12.59
N LYS A 332 -22.85 4.00 13.87
CA LYS A 332 -23.96 4.24 14.79
C LYS A 332 -23.85 5.63 15.41
N THR A 333 -24.96 6.35 15.45
CA THR A 333 -25.02 7.66 16.11
C THR A 333 -24.59 7.54 17.58
N GLN A 334 -23.87 8.56 18.07
CA GLN A 334 -23.31 8.60 19.43
C GLN A 334 -22.27 7.51 19.76
N VAL A 335 -21.88 6.68 18.79
CA VAL A 335 -20.81 5.69 18.96
C VAL A 335 -19.53 6.21 18.32
N GLN A 336 -18.41 5.96 18.99
CA GLN A 336 -17.10 6.35 18.50
C GLN A 336 -16.70 5.51 17.28
N PHE A 337 -16.12 6.16 16.28
CA PHE A 337 -15.52 5.49 15.13
C PHE A 337 -14.12 6.03 14.84
N THR A 338 -13.40 5.29 14.00
CA THR A 338 -12.03 5.58 13.60
C THR A 338 -11.90 5.65 12.09
N THR A 339 -11.02 6.50 11.59
CA THR A 339 -10.62 6.54 10.17
C THR A 339 -9.15 6.95 10.07
N LYS A 340 -8.41 6.39 9.11
CA LYS A 340 -7.00 6.72 8.86
C LYS A 340 -6.85 7.24 7.43
N VAL A 341 -6.22 8.40 7.27
CA VAL A 341 -5.80 8.91 5.95
C VAL A 341 -4.29 8.94 5.86
N ARG A 342 -3.79 8.83 4.64
CA ARG A 342 -2.37 8.80 4.32
C ARG A 342 -2.08 9.65 3.10
N LEU A 343 -0.94 10.32 3.14
CA LEU A 343 -0.35 10.98 1.98
C LEU A 343 0.68 10.03 1.35
N LEU A 344 0.45 9.62 0.10
CA LEU A 344 1.34 8.69 -0.60
C LEU A 344 2.67 9.32 -1.03
N VAL A 345 2.77 10.64 -1.00
CA VAL A 345 4.03 11.36 -1.23
C VAL A 345 4.70 11.65 0.10
N LYS A 346 5.92 11.15 0.31
CA LYS A 346 6.80 11.64 1.38
C LYS A 346 7.35 13.00 0.97
N LEU A 347 6.91 14.05 1.66
CA LEU A 347 7.40 15.40 1.44
C LEU A 347 8.84 15.54 1.97
N PRO A 348 9.64 16.48 1.45
CA PRO A 348 10.95 16.80 2.02
C PRO A 348 10.82 17.12 3.52
N GLU A 349 11.86 16.82 4.31
CA GLU A 349 11.95 16.98 5.78
C GLU A 349 11.91 18.46 6.21
N VAL A 350 10.79 19.12 5.96
CA VAL A 350 10.44 20.40 6.55
C VAL A 350 9.34 20.10 7.57
N ASP A 351 9.37 20.75 8.72
CA ASP A 351 8.37 20.61 9.79
C ASP A 351 7.02 21.19 9.36
N TYR A 352 6.39 20.54 8.39
CA TYR A 352 5.06 20.88 7.93
C TYR A 352 4.07 20.36 8.99
N GLN A 353 3.57 21.23 9.86
CA GLN A 353 2.43 20.93 10.72
C GLN A 353 1.14 20.80 9.89
N LEU A 354 1.05 19.73 9.10
CA LEU A 354 -0.04 19.47 8.16
C LEU A 354 -1.30 19.08 8.91
N LYS A 355 -2.18 20.06 9.12
CA LYS A 355 -3.48 19.88 9.80
C LYS A 355 -4.54 19.36 8.83
N VAL A 356 -4.99 18.14 9.05
CA VAL A 356 -6.15 17.55 8.38
C VAL A 356 -7.41 17.93 9.16
N LYS A 357 -8.44 18.39 8.45
CA LYS A 357 -9.78 18.66 8.98
C LYS A 357 -10.77 17.63 8.44
N THR A 358 -11.72 17.22 9.26
CA THR A 358 -12.76 16.25 8.89
C THR A 358 -14.14 16.86 9.03
N THR A 359 -15.03 16.58 8.09
CA THR A 359 -16.43 17.05 8.11
C THR A 359 -17.34 16.00 7.46
N PHE A 360 -18.60 15.93 7.87
CA PHE A 360 -19.63 15.31 7.03
C PHE A 360 -19.99 16.25 5.88
N ASP A 361 -20.57 15.72 4.80
CA ASP A 361 -20.97 16.56 3.68
C ASP A 361 -22.02 17.60 4.11
N LYS A 362 -21.89 18.83 3.60
CA LYS A 362 -22.62 20.03 4.06
C LYS A 362 -24.13 19.95 3.81
N ASN A 363 -24.61 18.93 3.11
CA ASN A 363 -25.99 18.82 2.67
C ASN A 363 -26.92 18.09 3.63
N ARG A 364 -26.46 17.49 4.73
CA ARG A 364 -27.34 16.71 5.62
C ARG A 364 -26.94 16.80 7.09
N GLN A 365 -28.00 16.87 7.91
CA GLN A 365 -28.23 16.70 9.35
C GLN A 365 -27.15 16.12 10.30
N PHE A 366 -25.93 15.78 9.88
CA PHE A 366 -24.92 15.11 10.72
C PHE A 366 -23.71 15.99 10.99
N PHE A 367 -23.26 16.02 12.25
CA PHE A 367 -22.09 16.79 12.68
C PHE A 367 -21.15 15.96 13.55
N ILE A 368 -19.86 16.27 13.47
CA ILE A 368 -18.82 15.69 14.34
C ILE A 368 -18.80 16.50 15.64
N LEU A 369 -19.04 15.84 16.77
CA LEU A 369 -19.07 16.48 18.09
C LEU A 369 -17.68 16.70 18.70
N THR A 370 -16.68 15.95 18.24
CA THR A 370 -15.32 15.93 18.80
C THR A 370 -14.36 16.79 17.97
N ASN A 371 -13.11 16.95 18.43
CA ASN A 371 -12.08 17.66 17.67
C ASN A 371 -11.97 17.07 16.26
N ASN A 372 -12.28 17.89 15.27
CA ASN A 372 -12.33 17.52 13.86
C ASN A 372 -11.06 17.90 13.11
N THR A 373 -10.00 18.30 13.83
CA THR A 373 -8.70 18.65 13.26
C THR A 373 -7.58 17.89 13.94
N LYS A 374 -6.67 17.32 13.15
CA LYS A 374 -5.50 16.60 13.66
C LYS A 374 -4.31 16.77 12.72
N VAL A 375 -3.11 16.86 13.29
CA VAL A 375 -1.85 16.98 12.53
C VAL A 375 -1.45 15.60 12.01
N MET A 376 -0.88 15.54 10.80
CA MET A 376 -0.27 14.31 10.30
C MET A 376 1.07 14.05 10.95
N ASP A 377 1.28 12.78 11.34
CA ASP A 377 2.50 12.30 11.97
C ASP A 377 3.21 11.31 11.04
N VAL A 378 4.52 11.20 11.21
CA VAL A 378 5.33 10.19 10.51
C VAL A 378 5.32 8.91 11.33
N GLU A 379 4.80 7.83 10.76
CA GLU A 379 4.77 6.52 11.42
C GLU A 379 6.16 5.88 11.41
N GLU A 380 6.76 5.60 12.58
CA GLU A 380 8.17 5.16 12.71
C GLU A 380 8.51 3.87 11.93
N SER A 381 7.54 2.96 11.78
CA SER A 381 7.74 1.67 11.12
C SER A 381 7.80 1.75 9.59
N THR A 382 7.07 2.69 8.99
CA THR A 382 6.91 2.82 7.52
C THR A 382 7.46 4.14 6.97
N GLY A 383 7.74 5.09 7.86
CA GLY A 383 8.06 6.47 7.53
C GLY A 383 6.96 7.16 6.72
N CYS A 384 5.70 6.75 6.87
CA CYS A 384 4.59 7.30 6.11
C CYS A 384 3.91 8.47 6.83
N LEU A 385 3.51 9.49 6.07
CA LEU A 385 2.72 10.61 6.56
C LEU A 385 1.26 10.19 6.62
N SER A 386 0.76 9.99 7.83
CA SER A 386 -0.62 9.58 8.05
C SER A 386 -1.23 10.26 9.27
N VAL A 387 -2.56 10.27 9.32
CA VAL A 387 -3.27 10.65 10.53
C VAL A 387 -4.44 9.72 10.75
N GLU A 388 -4.49 9.19 11.96
CA GLU A 388 -5.61 8.39 12.43
C GLU A 388 -6.49 9.24 13.35
N PHE A 389 -7.73 9.46 12.94
CA PHE A 389 -8.75 10.05 13.78
C PHE A 389 -9.36 8.94 14.62
N ARG A 390 -9.13 8.99 15.93
CA ARG A 390 -9.77 8.12 16.91
C ARG A 390 -10.85 8.89 17.65
N HIS A 391 -11.86 8.17 18.15
CA HIS A 391 -12.91 8.74 18.99
C HIS A 391 -13.79 9.78 18.30
N LEU A 392 -14.01 9.67 16.98
CA LEU A 392 -14.96 10.54 16.29
C LEU A 392 -16.38 10.15 16.66
N ASN A 393 -17.22 11.12 17.02
CA ASN A 393 -18.63 10.91 17.32
C ASN A 393 -19.53 11.67 16.33
N SER A 394 -20.52 11.00 15.76
CA SER A 394 -21.55 11.62 14.93
C SER A 394 -22.85 11.85 15.71
N SER A 395 -23.44 13.04 15.55
CA SER A 395 -24.79 13.36 16.03
C SER A 395 -25.70 13.81 14.89
N VAL A 396 -27.00 13.56 15.02
CA VAL A 396 -28.03 13.98 14.05
C VAL A 396 -28.77 15.21 14.58
N ILE A 397 -29.00 16.22 13.73
CA ILE A 397 -30.02 17.24 13.96
C ILE A 397 -31.37 16.59 13.71
N ILE A 398 -32.14 16.37 14.77
CA ILE A 398 -33.54 15.95 14.69
C ILE A 398 -34.32 17.13 14.08
N CYS A 399 -34.70 17.03 12.81
CA CYS A 399 -35.76 17.89 12.28
C CYS A 399 -37.09 17.43 12.91
N MET A 400 -37.64 18.26 13.80
CA MET A 400 -38.99 18.08 14.33
C MET A 400 -40.00 18.26 13.19
N GLY A 401 -40.50 17.14 12.67
CA GLY A 401 -41.54 17.10 11.64
C GLY A 401 -42.18 15.70 11.59
N ASP A 402 -43.51 15.67 11.71
CA ASP A 402 -44.34 14.50 11.96
C ASP A 402 -44.39 13.46 10.82
N TYR A 403 -43.28 12.78 10.49
CA TYR A 403 -43.30 11.57 9.62
C TYR A 403 -42.11 10.61 9.88
N CYS A 404 -41.58 10.53 11.10
CA CYS A 404 -40.35 9.79 11.41
C CYS A 404 -40.60 8.41 12.08
N ALA A 405 -41.44 7.57 11.48
CA ALA A 405 -41.71 6.20 11.96
C ALA A 405 -41.30 5.08 10.97
N ILE A 406 -40.46 5.38 9.98
CA ILE A 406 -39.90 4.37 9.08
C ILE A 406 -38.38 4.37 9.19
N ILE A 407 -37.85 3.19 9.51
CA ILE A 407 -36.45 2.77 9.58
C ILE A 407 -35.68 3.25 8.34
N LYS A 408 -35.19 4.49 8.33
CA LYS A 408 -34.32 4.99 7.26
C LYS A 408 -32.87 4.91 7.72
N CYS A 409 -32.13 4.01 7.09
CA CYS A 409 -30.67 4.12 7.02
C CYS A 409 -30.34 5.37 6.20
N PHE A 410 -29.45 6.24 6.70
CA PHE A 410 -29.01 7.41 5.96
C PHE A 410 -27.70 7.11 5.24
N TYR A 411 -27.65 7.47 3.96
CA TYR A 411 -26.43 7.40 3.14
C TYR A 411 -25.74 8.76 3.16
N ASP A 412 -24.47 8.77 3.54
CA ASP A 412 -23.65 10.00 3.61
C ASP A 412 -22.20 9.72 3.19
N PHE A 413 -21.38 10.77 3.15
CA PHE A 413 -19.92 10.69 3.00
C PHE A 413 -19.19 11.29 4.19
N PHE A 414 -18.01 10.76 4.46
CA PHE A 414 -17.04 11.41 5.32
C PHE A 414 -16.01 12.15 4.46
N LEU A 415 -15.97 13.49 4.57
CA LEU A 415 -15.05 14.35 3.84
C LEU A 415 -13.84 14.69 4.71
N LEU A 416 -12.63 14.45 4.19
CA LEU A 416 -11.39 14.91 4.79
C LEU A 416 -10.71 15.93 3.88
N PHE A 417 -10.30 17.05 4.47
CA PHE A 417 -9.62 18.15 3.81
C PHE A 417 -8.27 18.41 4.45
N LEU A 418 -7.29 18.68 3.60
CA LEU A 418 -5.93 19.01 3.99
C LEU A 418 -5.42 20.16 3.12
N MET A 419 -4.66 21.06 3.74
CA MET A 419 -3.92 22.10 3.02
C MET A 419 -2.42 21.84 3.19
N ILE A 420 -1.70 21.80 2.07
CA ILE A 420 -0.25 21.58 2.02
C ILE A 420 0.41 22.83 1.45
N PRO A 421 1.09 23.65 2.28
CA PRO A 421 1.88 24.77 1.81
C PRO A 421 3.28 24.29 1.39
N LEU A 422 3.55 24.25 0.09
CA LEU A 422 4.88 23.99 -0.47
C LEU A 422 5.59 25.30 -0.78
N THR A 423 6.03 25.97 0.29
CA THR A 423 6.64 27.31 0.23
C THR A 423 7.89 27.36 -0.65
N GLU A 424 8.75 26.34 -0.56
CA GLU A 424 9.96 26.20 -1.41
C GLU A 424 9.64 26.20 -2.91
N PHE A 425 8.49 25.66 -3.29
CA PHE A 425 8.08 25.55 -4.69
C PHE A 425 7.10 26.66 -5.11
N CYS A 426 6.73 27.55 -4.19
CA CYS A 426 5.68 28.56 -4.34
C CYS A 426 4.32 27.97 -4.77
N ILE A 427 3.98 26.78 -4.26
CA ILE A 427 2.70 26.10 -4.55
C ILE A 427 1.91 25.94 -3.25
N PHE A 428 0.61 26.23 -3.31
CA PHE A 428 -0.34 25.87 -2.25
C PHE A 428 -1.29 24.80 -2.78
N VAL A 429 -1.23 23.59 -2.21
CA VAL A 429 -2.08 22.48 -2.65
C VAL A 429 -3.19 22.28 -1.64
N HIS A 430 -4.42 22.51 -2.08
CA HIS A 430 -5.62 22.10 -1.37
C HIS A 430 -6.00 20.69 -1.79
N VAL A 431 -5.95 19.75 -0.85
CA VAL A 431 -6.26 18.35 -1.10
C VAL A 431 -7.52 17.97 -0.33
N GLN A 432 -8.39 17.21 -0.99
CA GLN A 432 -9.60 16.67 -0.39
C GLN A 432 -9.78 15.22 -0.83
N THR A 433 -10.21 14.38 0.09
CA THR A 433 -10.50 12.98 -0.18
C THR A 433 -11.78 12.58 0.56
N TRP A 434 -12.45 11.57 0.02
CA TRP A 434 -13.75 11.11 0.52
C TRP A 434 -13.60 9.67 0.98
N SER A 435 -14.26 9.31 2.08
CA SER A 435 -14.52 7.90 2.36
C SER A 435 -15.40 7.30 1.29
N LEU A 436 -15.50 5.97 1.27
CA LEU A 436 -16.61 5.31 0.60
C LEU A 436 -17.92 5.74 1.28
N PRO A 437 -19.07 5.68 0.55
CA PRO A 437 -20.34 6.03 1.15
C PRO A 437 -20.62 5.14 2.36
N LEU A 438 -21.07 5.80 3.41
CA LEU A 438 -21.31 5.21 4.71
C LEU A 438 -22.79 5.15 5.00
N VAL A 439 -23.17 4.19 5.84
CA VAL A 439 -24.53 4.02 6.34
C VAL A 439 -24.56 4.45 7.79
N VAL A 440 -25.34 5.50 8.10
CA VAL A 440 -25.57 5.92 9.48
C VAL A 440 -26.81 5.23 10.03
N ILE A 441 -26.65 4.59 11.19
CA ILE A 441 -27.72 3.88 11.92
C ILE A 441 -27.96 4.50 13.29
N SER A 442 -29.18 4.39 13.80
CA SER A 442 -29.54 4.82 15.15
C SER A 442 -29.55 3.66 16.14
N ASN A 443 -29.93 2.46 15.69
CA ASN A 443 -30.02 1.26 16.51
C ASN A 443 -29.25 0.09 15.87
N VAL A 444 -28.68 -0.77 16.71
CA VAL A 444 -27.96 -2.00 16.31
C VAL A 444 -28.87 -2.95 15.53
N SER A 445 -30.18 -2.92 15.75
CA SER A 445 -31.15 -3.69 14.94
C SER A 445 -31.09 -3.38 13.44
N GLN A 446 -30.58 -2.21 13.05
CA GLN A 446 -30.43 -1.79 11.66
C GLN A 446 -29.12 -2.28 11.04
N LEU A 447 -28.19 -2.79 11.84
CA LEU A 447 -26.86 -3.22 11.40
C LEU A 447 -26.92 -4.26 10.24
N PRO A 448 -27.78 -5.30 10.27
CA PRO A 448 -27.86 -6.25 9.17
C PRO A 448 -28.33 -5.61 7.85
N GLY A 449 -29.35 -4.74 7.92
CA GLY A 449 -29.86 -4.04 6.75
C GLY A 449 -28.87 -3.02 6.18
N GLY A 450 -28.20 -2.26 7.06
CA GLY A 450 -27.13 -1.35 6.66
C GLY A 450 -25.95 -2.08 6.03
N TRP A 451 -25.60 -3.26 6.55
CA TRP A 451 -24.53 -4.09 5.99
C TRP A 451 -24.88 -4.64 4.61
N ALA A 452 -26.13 -5.07 4.40
CA ALA A 452 -26.60 -5.46 3.07
C ALA A 452 -26.42 -4.32 2.05
N SER A 453 -26.75 -3.08 2.43
CA SER A 453 -26.51 -1.92 1.57
C SER A 453 -25.02 -1.70 1.28
N VAL A 454 -24.15 -1.77 2.29
CA VAL A 454 -22.70 -1.62 2.12
C VAL A 454 -22.15 -2.69 1.16
N MET A 455 -22.56 -3.95 1.33
CA MET A 455 -22.17 -5.04 0.42
C MET A 455 -22.63 -4.78 -1.02
N TRP A 456 -23.91 -4.43 -1.20
CA TRP A 456 -24.49 -4.23 -2.53
C TRP A 456 -23.83 -3.07 -3.30
N TYR A 457 -23.56 -1.96 -2.59
CA TYR A 457 -22.89 -0.80 -3.16
C TYR A 457 -21.47 -1.15 -3.62
N ASN A 458 -20.63 -1.62 -2.70
CA ASN A 458 -19.22 -1.86 -2.98
C ASN A 458 -18.99 -3.04 -3.94
N LEU A 459 -19.95 -3.95 -4.08
CA LEU A 459 -19.88 -5.00 -5.09
C LEU A 459 -20.10 -4.46 -6.50
N LEU A 460 -21.10 -3.59 -6.69
CA LEU A 460 -21.68 -3.30 -8.01
C LEU A 460 -21.30 -1.95 -8.61
N THR A 461 -20.67 -1.04 -7.86
CA THR A 461 -20.20 0.24 -8.38
C THR A 461 -18.76 0.53 -7.99
N ASP A 462 -17.99 1.06 -8.94
CA ASP A 462 -16.66 1.64 -8.70
C ASP A 462 -16.73 3.16 -8.46
N ASP A 463 -17.87 3.81 -8.76
CA ASP A 463 -18.10 5.22 -8.46
C ASP A 463 -18.20 5.42 -6.94
N PRO A 464 -17.26 6.17 -6.33
CA PRO A 464 -17.27 6.40 -4.89
C PRO A 464 -18.27 7.47 -4.44
N LYS A 465 -18.98 8.17 -5.35
CA LYS A 465 -19.80 9.36 -5.03
C LYS A 465 -21.30 9.23 -5.31
N ASN A 466 -21.77 8.06 -5.72
CA ASN A 466 -23.17 7.87 -6.08
C ASN A 466 -24.09 7.63 -4.86
N LEU A 467 -24.51 8.69 -4.14
CA LEU A 467 -25.51 8.53 -3.05
C LEU A 467 -26.91 8.12 -3.54
N GLY A 468 -27.20 8.32 -4.83
CA GLY A 468 -28.45 7.95 -5.47
C GLY A 468 -28.52 6.48 -5.90
N PHE A 469 -27.51 5.68 -5.59
CA PHE A 469 -27.39 4.30 -6.07
C PHE A 469 -28.65 3.45 -5.78
N PHE A 470 -29.22 3.56 -4.59
CA PHE A 470 -30.41 2.80 -4.20
C PHE A 470 -31.73 3.32 -4.79
N SER A 471 -31.72 4.44 -5.53
CA SER A 471 -32.88 4.88 -6.30
C SER A 471 -33.13 3.99 -7.52
N ASN A 472 -32.07 3.36 -8.06
CA ASN A 472 -32.16 2.37 -9.13
C ASN A 472 -31.00 1.35 -9.00
N PRO A 473 -31.09 0.39 -8.08
CA PRO A 473 -29.98 -0.50 -7.78
C PRO A 473 -29.69 -1.47 -8.93
N LEU A 474 -28.40 -1.63 -9.23
CA LEU A 474 -27.94 -2.63 -10.18
C LEU A 474 -28.21 -4.06 -9.65
N ARG A 475 -28.35 -5.02 -10.57
CA ARG A 475 -28.50 -6.45 -10.25
C ARG A 475 -27.12 -7.10 -10.21
N ALA A 476 -26.84 -7.85 -9.14
CA ALA A 476 -25.64 -8.67 -9.03
C ALA A 476 -25.80 -9.97 -9.83
N SER A 477 -24.73 -10.40 -10.50
CA SER A 477 -24.66 -11.77 -11.02
C SER A 477 -24.46 -12.76 -9.86
N TRP A 478 -24.98 -13.99 -10.00
CA TRP A 478 -24.80 -15.01 -8.97
C TRP A 478 -23.32 -15.31 -8.71
N SER A 479 -22.48 -15.37 -9.75
CA SER A 479 -21.04 -15.59 -9.62
C SER A 479 -20.34 -14.56 -8.74
N GLN A 480 -20.78 -13.30 -8.79
CA GLN A 480 -20.22 -12.24 -7.93
C GLN A 480 -20.78 -12.32 -6.51
N LEU A 481 -22.09 -12.55 -6.37
CA LEU A 481 -22.76 -12.57 -5.08
C LEU A 481 -22.35 -13.79 -4.24
N SER A 482 -22.19 -14.96 -4.86
CA SER A 482 -21.77 -16.19 -4.17
C SER A 482 -20.40 -16.04 -3.53
N GLU A 483 -19.48 -15.34 -4.20
CA GLU A 483 -18.12 -15.08 -3.71
C GLU A 483 -18.17 -14.15 -2.49
N VAL A 484 -18.93 -13.05 -2.56
CA VAL A 484 -19.14 -12.14 -1.42
C VAL A 484 -19.79 -12.85 -0.24
N LEU A 485 -20.77 -13.70 -0.49
CA LEU A 485 -21.41 -14.51 0.56
C LEU A 485 -20.38 -15.45 1.20
N SER A 486 -19.55 -16.12 0.40
CA SER A 486 -18.46 -16.97 0.92
C SER A 486 -17.54 -16.17 1.84
N TRP A 487 -17.08 -14.99 1.41
CA TRP A 487 -16.25 -14.10 2.23
C TRP A 487 -16.92 -13.71 3.54
N GLN A 488 -18.23 -13.44 3.53
CA GLN A 488 -18.96 -13.17 4.77
C GLN A 488 -18.82 -14.33 5.73
N PHE A 489 -18.91 -15.57 5.28
CA PHE A 489 -18.78 -16.70 6.20
C PHE A 489 -17.33 -16.96 6.63
N SER A 490 -16.35 -16.83 5.73
CA SER A 490 -14.92 -17.02 6.04
C SER A 490 -14.41 -16.05 7.12
N ILE A 491 -14.99 -14.85 7.22
CA ILE A 491 -14.64 -13.86 8.25
C ILE A 491 -15.12 -14.27 9.66
N TYR A 492 -16.17 -15.10 9.75
CA TYR A 492 -16.79 -15.52 11.01
C TYR A 492 -16.52 -16.99 11.37
N LEU A 493 -16.17 -17.82 10.38
CA LEU A 493 -16.00 -19.27 10.52
C LEU A 493 -14.79 -19.71 9.69
N CYS A 494 -13.89 -20.48 10.33
CA CYS A 494 -12.75 -21.08 9.65
C CYS A 494 -13.25 -22.02 8.52
N ASP A 495 -12.65 -21.91 7.33
CA ASP A 495 -13.15 -22.22 5.97
C ASP A 495 -13.62 -23.66 5.66
N CYS A 496 -13.77 -24.56 6.63
CA CYS A 496 -13.88 -26.00 6.32
C CYS A 496 -15.28 -26.51 5.92
N LEU A 497 -16.37 -25.71 5.99
CA LEU A 497 -17.74 -26.25 5.78
C LEU A 497 -18.67 -25.42 4.87
N LEU A 498 -18.20 -24.33 4.27
CA LEU A 498 -19.13 -23.29 3.81
C LEU A 498 -19.39 -23.23 2.31
N HIS A 499 -18.41 -23.50 1.45
CA HIS A 499 -18.62 -23.35 0.01
C HIS A 499 -19.69 -24.32 -0.54
N TYR A 500 -19.71 -25.57 -0.06
CA TYR A 500 -20.71 -26.56 -0.49
C TYR A 500 -22.10 -26.27 0.09
N THR A 501 -22.18 -25.89 1.37
CA THR A 501 -23.44 -25.72 2.10
C THR A 501 -24.15 -24.41 1.70
N VAL A 502 -23.41 -23.33 1.45
CA VAL A 502 -23.98 -22.04 1.00
C VAL A 502 -24.49 -22.15 -0.44
N CYS A 503 -23.76 -22.84 -1.33
CA CYS A 503 -24.24 -23.11 -2.69
C CYS A 503 -25.52 -23.97 -2.70
N LEU A 504 -25.63 -24.96 -1.80
CA LEU A 504 -26.82 -25.80 -1.66
C LEU A 504 -28.03 -25.05 -1.06
N ILE A 505 -27.80 -24.22 -0.03
CA ILE A 505 -28.87 -23.47 0.63
C ILE A 505 -29.46 -22.42 -0.30
N PHE A 506 -28.64 -21.73 -1.11
CA PHE A 506 -29.14 -20.69 -2.00
C PHE A 506 -29.56 -21.19 -3.38
N SER A 507 -28.98 -22.25 -3.94
CA SER A 507 -29.47 -22.82 -5.21
C SER A 507 -30.90 -23.36 -5.08
N ASN A 508 -31.27 -23.90 -3.91
CA ASN A 508 -32.64 -24.34 -3.63
C ASN A 508 -33.61 -23.19 -3.29
N ALA A 509 -33.12 -21.97 -3.03
CA ALA A 509 -33.95 -20.80 -2.72
C ALA A 509 -34.26 -19.94 -3.96
N VAL A 510 -33.59 -20.20 -5.10
CA VAL A 510 -33.75 -19.45 -6.36
C VAL A 510 -34.45 -20.28 -7.45
N SER A 511 -34.77 -21.55 -7.18
CA SER A 511 -35.79 -22.33 -7.89
C SER A 511 -37.17 -22.10 -7.27
#